data_AF-A1TPN6-F1
#
_entry.id   AF-A1TPN6-F1
#
_cell.length_a   1.000
_cell.length_b   1.000
_cell.length_c   1.000
_cell.angle_alpha   90.00
_cell.angle_beta   90.00
_cell.angle_gamma   90.00
#
_symmetry.space_group_name_H-M   'P 1'
#
loop_
_entity.id
_entity.type
_entity.pdbx_description
1 polymer ?
#
loop_
_entity_poly.entity_id
_entity_poly.type
_entity_poly.pdbx_seq_one_letter_code
_entity_poly.pdbx_strand_id
1 'polypeptide(L)'
;MTMNDPMDWLAAQIGARQEPPRPQHTNPRPAGVIRPGSGTDVLLRFLRLHPLRWFFHVELVLALGRSKGEVDWALQYLAGQGFILAETAELPGRKPVARYKLKGN
;
A
#
# COMPACT_ATOMS: atom_id res chain seq x y z
N MET A 1 -52.25 -30.89 4.80
CA MET A 1 -52.07 -29.66 4.00
C MET A 1 -51.40 -28.66 4.93
N THR A 2 -50.08 -28.81 5.10
CA THR A 2 -49.32 -28.17 6.19
C THR A 2 -48.89 -26.77 5.76
N MET A 3 -49.35 -25.77 6.50
CA MET A 3 -49.08 -24.35 6.29
C MET A 3 -47.60 -24.03 6.53
N ASN A 4 -46.97 -23.55 5.47
CA ASN A 4 -45.87 -22.58 5.39
C ASN A 4 -45.06 -22.34 6.67
N ASP A 5 -43.83 -22.87 6.64
CA ASP A 5 -42.80 -22.62 7.63
C ASP A 5 -42.46 -21.11 7.69
N PRO A 6 -42.45 -20.47 8.88
CA PRO A 6 -42.02 -19.08 9.03
C PRO A 6 -40.57 -18.85 8.60
N MET A 7 -39.80 -19.93 8.45
CA MET A 7 -38.43 -19.91 7.93
C MET A 7 -38.35 -19.60 6.43
N ASP A 8 -39.37 -19.93 5.64
CA ASP A 8 -39.40 -19.58 4.20
C ASP A 8 -39.55 -18.07 3.99
N TRP A 9 -40.33 -17.41 4.85
CA TRP A 9 -40.48 -15.95 4.81
C TRP A 9 -39.17 -15.24 5.19
N LEU A 10 -38.44 -15.75 6.19
CA LEU A 10 -37.15 -15.21 6.58
C LEU A 10 -36.07 -15.45 5.49
N ALA A 11 -36.08 -16.63 4.86
CA ALA A 11 -35.17 -16.96 3.76
C ALA A 11 -35.38 -16.05 2.54
N ALA A 12 -36.63 -15.76 2.19
CA ALA A 12 -36.97 -14.82 1.13
C ALA A 12 -36.47 -13.39 1.42
N GLN A 13 -36.54 -12.94 2.69
CA GLN A 13 -36.06 -11.62 3.09
C GLN A 13 -34.54 -11.47 3.05
N ILE A 14 -33.80 -12.56 3.29
CA ILE A 14 -32.33 -12.58 3.21
C ILE A 14 -31.85 -12.62 1.75
N GLY A 15 -32.52 -13.40 0.89
CA GLY A 15 -32.17 -13.51 -0.54
C GLY A 15 -32.48 -12.27 -1.39
N ALA A 16 -33.42 -11.42 -0.94
CA ALA A 16 -33.81 -10.21 -1.65
C ALA A 16 -32.84 -9.02 -1.49
N ARG A 17 -31.80 -9.14 -0.65
CA ARG A 17 -30.70 -8.17 -0.59
C ARG A 17 -29.74 -8.42 -1.75
N GLN A 18 -30.21 -8.20 -2.97
CA GLN A 18 -29.29 -7.92 -4.07
C GLN A 18 -28.72 -6.52 -3.82
N GLU A 19 -27.48 -6.47 -3.34
CA GLU A 19 -26.71 -5.23 -3.30
C GLU A 19 -26.72 -4.68 -4.74
N PRO A 20 -27.27 -3.48 -5.00
CA PRO A 20 -27.23 -2.93 -6.34
C PRO A 20 -25.77 -2.92 -6.80
N PRO A 21 -25.47 -3.26 -8.07
CA PRO A 21 -24.10 -3.20 -8.56
C PRO A 21 -23.57 -1.81 -8.22
N ARG A 22 -22.54 -1.77 -7.35
CA ARG A 22 -21.97 -0.51 -6.90
C ARG A 22 -21.65 0.31 -8.14
N PRO A 23 -22.06 1.59 -8.21
CA PRO A 23 -21.74 2.41 -9.37
C PRO A 23 -20.24 2.29 -9.59
N GLN A 24 -19.84 1.87 -10.80
CA GLN A 24 -18.45 1.84 -11.19
C GLN A 24 -17.97 3.29 -11.13
N HIS A 25 -17.40 3.68 -9.99
CA HIS A 25 -16.64 4.91 -9.91
C HIS A 25 -15.49 4.74 -10.88
N THR A 26 -15.56 5.41 -12.03
CA THR A 26 -14.39 5.67 -12.86
C THR A 26 -13.39 6.33 -11.95
N ASN A 27 -12.43 5.56 -11.44
CA ASN A 27 -11.42 6.09 -10.57
C ASN A 27 -10.58 7.05 -11.43
N PRO A 28 -10.66 8.38 -11.23
CA PRO A 28 -9.88 9.33 -12.02
C PRO A 28 -8.37 9.23 -11.71
N ARG A 29 -7.99 8.33 -10.79
CA ARG A 29 -6.64 8.10 -10.30
C ARG A 29 -6.36 6.59 -10.36
N PRO A 30 -6.10 6.01 -11.55
CA PRO A 30 -5.83 4.58 -11.66
C PRO A 30 -4.75 4.18 -10.65
N ALA A 31 -5.01 3.10 -9.92
CA ALA A 31 -4.05 2.55 -8.98
C ALA A 31 -2.75 2.23 -9.75
N GLY A 32 -1.62 2.82 -9.32
CA GLY A 32 -0.33 2.66 -10.00
C GLY A 32 0.30 3.97 -10.50
N VAL A 33 -0.45 5.07 -10.58
CA VAL A 33 0.09 6.35 -11.05
C VAL A 33 0.76 7.13 -9.91
N ILE A 34 2.10 7.16 -9.95
CA ILE A 34 2.91 8.02 -9.09
C ILE A 34 2.85 9.45 -9.62
N ARG A 35 2.39 10.39 -8.79
CA ARG A 35 2.28 11.81 -9.20
C ARG A 35 3.66 12.49 -9.16
N PRO A 36 4.07 13.23 -10.21
CA PRO A 36 5.28 14.03 -10.17
C PRO A 36 5.31 14.97 -8.96
N GLY A 37 6.42 14.98 -8.22
CA GLY A 37 6.59 15.82 -7.03
C GLY A 37 5.90 15.32 -5.75
N SER A 38 5.15 14.21 -5.79
CA SER A 38 4.69 13.53 -4.58
C SER A 38 5.85 12.91 -3.80
N GLY A 39 5.68 12.67 -2.49
CA GLY A 39 6.70 11.98 -1.69
C GLY A 39 7.15 10.65 -2.30
N THR A 40 6.22 9.90 -2.90
CA THR A 40 6.51 8.65 -3.63
C THR A 40 7.37 8.87 -4.87
N ASP A 41 7.09 9.89 -5.69
CA ASP A 41 7.91 10.24 -6.86
C ASP A 41 9.33 10.64 -6.45
N VAL A 42 9.44 11.52 -5.46
CA VAL A 42 10.71 12.04 -4.98
C VAL A 42 11.55 10.90 -4.37
N LEU A 43 10.94 10.03 -3.57
CA LEU A 43 11.57 8.84 -3.02
C LEU A 43 12.06 7.89 -4.13
N LEU A 44 11.21 7.58 -5.11
CA LEU A 44 11.58 6.67 -6.18
C LEU A 44 12.71 7.24 -7.06
N ARG A 45 12.66 8.54 -7.37
CA ARG A 45 13.73 9.25 -8.08
C ARG A 45 15.03 9.22 -7.29
N PHE A 46 14.98 9.47 -5.99
CA PHE A 46 16.15 9.40 -5.12
C PHE A 46 16.78 7.99 -5.13
N LEU A 47 15.97 6.94 -4.98
CA LEU A 47 16.45 5.56 -5.02
C LEU A 47 17.03 5.16 -6.39
N ARG A 48 16.50 5.73 -7.48
CA ARG A 48 17.07 5.55 -8.83
C ARG A 48 18.45 6.18 -9.01
N LEU A 49 18.77 7.25 -8.27
CA LEU A 49 20.13 7.82 -8.25
C LEU A 49 21.12 6.93 -7.49
N HIS A 50 20.62 6.06 -6.60
CA HIS A 50 21.42 5.19 -5.74
C HIS A 50 20.94 3.72 -5.79
N PRO A 51 20.91 3.08 -6.97
CA PRO A 51 20.19 1.81 -7.18
C PRO A 51 20.76 0.64 -6.39
N LEU A 52 22.04 0.68 -6.01
CA LEU A 52 22.71 -0.42 -5.31
C LEU A 52 22.71 -0.29 -3.79
N ARG A 53 22.34 0.88 -3.25
CA ARG A 53 22.48 1.21 -1.82
C ARG A 53 21.20 0.88 -1.05
N TRP A 54 21.40 0.38 0.16
CA TRP A 54 20.35 0.23 1.17
C TRP A 54 20.24 1.50 2.00
N PHE A 55 19.01 1.90 2.30
CA PHE A 55 18.70 3.07 3.11
C PHE A 55 17.74 2.71 4.24
N PHE A 56 17.99 3.24 5.43
CA PHE A 56 17.05 3.17 6.54
C PHE A 56 15.95 4.23 6.38
N HIS A 57 14.80 3.98 7.01
CA HIS A 57 13.68 4.94 7.01
C HIS A 57 14.10 6.35 7.43
N VAL A 58 14.93 6.48 8.48
CA VAL A 58 15.41 7.78 8.97
C VAL A 58 16.32 8.49 7.96
N GLU A 59 17.17 7.76 7.24
CA GLU A 59 18.02 8.35 6.20
C GLU A 59 17.17 8.92 5.06
N LEU A 60 16.10 8.21 4.68
CA LEU A 60 15.19 8.67 3.63
C LEU A 60 14.39 9.90 4.07
N VAL A 61 13.91 9.93 5.32
CA VAL A 61 13.25 11.12 5.88
C VAL A 61 14.18 12.34 5.84
N LEU A 62 15.44 12.18 6.25
CA LEU A 62 16.44 13.25 6.24
C LEU A 62 16.83 13.67 4.82
N ALA A 63 17.08 12.72 3.92
CA ALA A 63 17.51 12.99 2.55
C ALA A 63 16.43 13.68 1.72
N LEU A 64 15.16 13.31 1.93
CA LEU A 64 14.03 13.86 1.15
C LEU A 64 13.45 15.14 1.77
N GLY A 65 13.76 15.43 3.05
CA GLY A 65 13.19 16.57 3.76
C GLY A 65 11.67 16.49 3.92
N ARG A 66 11.12 15.27 3.94
CA ARG A 66 9.67 15.01 4.01
C ARG A 66 9.26 14.50 5.39
N SER A 67 7.97 14.56 5.68
CA SER A 67 7.45 14.05 6.95
C SER A 67 7.61 12.52 7.04
N LYS A 68 7.79 12.02 8.26
CA LYS A 68 7.87 10.57 8.54
C LYS A 68 6.70 9.81 7.91
N GLY A 69 5.47 10.32 8.09
CA GLY A 69 4.26 9.66 7.60
C GLY A 69 4.18 9.59 6.08
N GLU A 70 4.61 10.65 5.39
CA GLU A 70 4.65 10.68 3.93
C GLU A 70 5.66 9.66 3.37
N VAL A 71 6.85 9.58 3.98
CA VAL A 71 7.89 8.61 3.59
C VAL A 71 7.45 7.18 3.93
N ASP A 72 6.81 6.96 5.07
CA ASP A 72 6.29 5.65 5.48
C ASP A 72 5.26 5.12 4.47
N TRP A 73 4.27 5.94 4.12
CA TRP A 73 3.26 5.58 3.14
C TRP A 73 3.88 5.34 1.76
N ALA A 74 4.82 6.18 1.34
CA ALA A 74 5.52 6.01 0.06
C ALA A 74 6.32 4.71 0.00
N LEU A 75 6.98 4.32 1.10
CA LEU A 75 7.71 3.06 1.21
C LEU A 75 6.78 1.85 1.14
N GLN A 76 5.68 1.87 1.90
CA GLN A 76 4.67 0.81 1.85
C GLN A 76 4.10 0.66 0.43
N TYR A 77 3.78 1.78 -0.22
CA TYR A 77 3.25 1.79 -1.58
C TYR A 77 4.26 1.23 -2.59
N LEU A 78 5.51 1.73 -2.61
CA LEU A 78 6.53 1.26 -3.55
C LEU A 78 6.92 -0.20 -3.33
N ALA A 79 6.97 -0.66 -2.08
CA ALA A 79 7.23 -2.06 -1.75
C ALA A 79 6.07 -2.95 -2.24
N GLY A 80 4.82 -2.52 -2.01
CA GLY A 80 3.63 -3.22 -2.49
C GLY A 80 3.51 -3.27 -4.02
N GLN A 81 4.07 -2.29 -4.72
CA GLN A 81 4.18 -2.29 -6.19
C GLN A 81 5.44 -3.01 -6.71
N GLY A 82 6.31 -3.50 -5.83
CA GLY A 82 7.52 -4.22 -6.21
C GLY A 82 8.63 -3.36 -6.81
N PHE A 83 8.60 -2.03 -6.64
CA PHE A 83 9.67 -1.13 -7.11
C PHE A 83 10.90 -1.15 -6.19
N ILE A 84 10.70 -1.49 -4.92
CA ILE A 84 11.76 -1.51 -3.91
C ILE A 84 11.74 -2.83 -3.16
N LEU A 85 12.91 -3.24 -2.68
CA LEU A 85 13.09 -4.32 -1.72
C LEU A 85 13.03 -3.75 -0.31
N ALA A 86 12.35 -4.45 0.59
CA ALA A 86 12.33 -4.15 2.01
C ALA A 86 12.90 -5.36 2.76
N GLU A 87 13.96 -5.14 3.53
CA GLU A 87 14.58 -6.17 4.36
C GLU A 87 14.70 -5.70 5.80
N THR A 88 14.60 -6.64 6.73
CA THR A 88 14.88 -6.37 8.12
C THR A 88 16.36 -6.58 8.37
N ALA A 89 17.04 -5.53 8.85
CA ALA A 89 18.43 -5.61 9.29
C ALA A 89 18.50 -5.75 10.81
N GLU A 90 19.20 -6.78 11.26
CA GLU A 90 19.56 -6.95 12.67
C GLU A 90 20.73 -6.03 13.01
N LEU A 91 20.60 -5.33 14.14
CA LEU A 91 21.66 -4.48 14.67
C LEU A 91 22.02 -5.01 16.06
N PRO A 92 23.31 -5.23 16.37
CA PRO A 92 23.71 -5.77 17.66
C PRO A 92 23.22 -4.85 18.79
N GLY A 93 22.45 -5.42 19.72
CA GLY A 93 21.91 -4.69 20.87
C GLY A 93 20.73 -3.76 20.58
N ARG A 94 20.11 -3.84 19.40
CA ARG A 94 18.92 -3.02 19.05
C ARG A 94 17.81 -3.85 18.43
N LYS A 95 16.59 -3.30 18.45
CA LYS A 95 15.46 -3.89 17.71
C LYS A 95 15.81 -3.93 16.22
N PRO A 96 15.44 -4.99 15.49
CA PRO A 96 15.63 -5.06 14.06
C PRO A 96 14.98 -3.87 13.35
N VAL A 97 15.66 -3.30 12.34
CA VAL A 97 15.21 -2.10 11.63
C VAL A 97 15.05 -2.40 10.14
N ALA A 98 13.96 -1.93 9.55
CA ALA A 98 13.73 -2.07 8.11
C ALA A 98 14.68 -1.16 7.31
N ARG A 99 15.28 -1.75 6.27
CA ARG A 99 16.08 -1.07 5.24
C ARG A 99 15.46 -1.32 3.88
N TYR A 100 15.65 -0.35 3.00
CA TYR A 100 15.02 -0.31 1.69
C TYR A 100 16.04 -0.08 0.59
N LYS A 101 15.85 -0.72 -0.56
CA LYS A 101 16.72 -0.57 -1.73
C LYS A 101 15.89 -0.62 -3.00
N LEU A 102 16.33 0.06 -4.07
CA LEU A 102 15.69 -0.07 -5.37
C LEU A 102 15.76 -1.53 -5.84
N LYS A 103 14.64 -2.09 -6.28
CA LYS A 103 14.66 -3.42 -6.92
C LYS A 103 15.35 -3.29 -8.27
N GLY A 104 16.43 -4.04 -8.46
CA GLY A 104 17.07 -4.18 -9.77
C GLY A 104 16.07 -4.80 -10.76
N ASN A 105 15.99 -4.22 -11.95
CA ASN A 105 15.18 -4.76 -13.04
C ASN A 105 15.92 -5.94 -13.70
#